data_AF-A0A2T1AP55-F1
#
_entry.id   AF-A0A2T1AP55-F1
#
_cell.length_a   1.000
_cell.length_b   1.000
_cell.length_c   1.000
_cell.angle_alpha   90.00
_cell.angle_beta   90.00
_cell.angle_gamma   90.00
#
_symmetry.space_group_name_H-M   'P 1'
#
loop_
_entity.id
_entity.type
_entity.pdbx_description
1 polymer ?
#
loop_
_entity_poly.entity_id
_entity_poly.type
_entity_poly.pdbx_seq_one_letter_code
_entity_poly.pdbx_strand_id
1 'polypeptide(L)'
;MASISLFSDAPLVLMIHVTAALSALALTPMVLWRQRRGRLHKVCGYFWVTFMAVTALSAFGISNISGTGWFSPLHALAVLTLWSLWYAIRAIRRGDIEAHRKALRNLATGGLGVPMVLIFLPGRRFSNTFFADTPWLGLVLAGAVLTAIAMWRFRRSGQQSGQRADQRSDRGQATTQ
;
A
#
# COMPACT_ATOMS: atom_id res chain seq x y z
N MET A 1 -29.63 -7.53 8.09
CA MET A 1 -28.65 -7.57 9.20
C MET A 1 -27.57 -8.63 8.94
N ALA A 2 -26.89 -8.59 7.78
CA ALA A 2 -25.96 -9.64 7.32
C ALA A 2 -24.47 -9.23 7.42
N SER A 3 -24.17 -8.04 7.93
CA SER A 3 -22.83 -7.44 7.85
C SER A 3 -21.88 -7.84 8.99
N ILE A 4 -22.40 -8.17 10.19
CA ILE A 4 -21.57 -8.48 11.36
C ILE A 4 -21.23 -9.99 11.42
N SER A 5 -22.11 -10.86 10.94
CA SER A 5 -21.90 -12.32 10.93
C SER A 5 -20.71 -12.76 10.07
N LEU A 6 -20.37 -12.00 9.03
CA LEU A 6 -19.20 -12.25 8.18
C LEU A 6 -17.88 -12.28 8.98
N PHE A 7 -17.77 -11.48 10.04
CA PHE A 7 -16.59 -11.42 10.90
C PHE A 7 -16.65 -12.42 12.06
N SER A 8 -17.85 -12.79 12.50
CA SER A 8 -18.04 -13.71 13.63
C SER A 8 -17.66 -15.16 13.28
N ASP A 9 -17.88 -15.58 12.03
CA ASP A 9 -17.50 -16.91 11.51
C ASP A 9 -16.22 -16.87 10.66
N ALA A 10 -15.55 -15.72 10.60
CA ALA A 10 -14.32 -15.57 9.85
C ALA A 10 -13.19 -16.39 10.49
N PRO A 11 -12.36 -17.10 9.70
CA PRO A 11 -11.17 -17.74 10.24
C PRO A 11 -10.27 -16.68 10.89
N LEU A 12 -9.70 -16.98 12.05
CA LEU A 12 -8.84 -16.07 12.84
C LEU A 12 -7.79 -15.34 11.98
N VAL A 13 -7.25 -16.03 10.98
CA VAL A 13 -6.27 -15.49 10.01
C VAL A 13 -6.82 -14.28 9.24
N LEU A 14 -8.09 -14.30 8.84
CA LEU A 14 -8.73 -13.18 8.14
C LEU A 14 -8.86 -11.95 9.06
N MET A 15 -9.21 -12.15 10.33
CA MET A 15 -9.28 -11.04 11.30
C MET A 15 -7.90 -10.41 11.53
N ILE A 16 -6.87 -11.24 11.68
CA ILE A 16 -5.47 -10.77 11.79
C ILE A 16 -5.07 -10.00 10.53
N HIS A 17 -5.42 -10.51 9.34
CA HIS A 17 -5.11 -9.85 8.08
C HIS A 17 -5.75 -8.47 7.97
N VAL A 18 -7.06 -8.38 8.21
CA VAL A 18 -7.82 -7.14 8.09
C VAL A 18 -7.35 -6.10 9.12
N THR A 19 -7.17 -6.50 10.38
CA THR A 19 -6.70 -5.58 11.45
C THR A 19 -5.29 -5.08 11.20
N ALA A 20 -4.38 -5.93 10.72
CA ALA A 20 -3.03 -5.53 10.33
C ALA A 20 -3.05 -4.58 9.11
N ALA A 21 -3.85 -4.89 8.09
CA ALA A 21 -3.97 -4.08 6.88
C ALA A 21 -4.50 -2.68 7.19
N LEU A 22 -5.53 -2.57 8.03
CA LEU A 22 -6.08 -1.28 8.47
C LEU A 22 -5.08 -0.48 9.29
N SER A 23 -4.33 -1.15 10.17
CA SER A 23 -3.27 -0.50 10.96
C SER A 23 -2.13 0.03 10.08
N ALA A 24 -1.72 -0.74 9.07
CA ALA A 24 -0.75 -0.30 8.07
C ALA A 24 -1.28 0.89 7.25
N LEU A 25 -2.55 0.86 6.84
CA LEU A 25 -3.19 1.95 6.10
C LEU A 25 -3.20 3.24 6.93
N ALA A 26 -3.58 3.17 8.21
CA ALA A 26 -3.61 4.32 9.12
C ALA A 26 -2.22 4.92 9.36
N LEU A 27 -1.17 4.10 9.39
CA LEU A 27 0.22 4.57 9.58
C LEU A 27 0.87 5.10 8.29
N THR A 28 0.34 4.74 7.12
CA THR A 28 0.85 5.16 5.80
C THR A 28 1.04 6.68 5.66
N PRO A 29 0.07 7.55 6.01
CA PRO A 29 0.28 9.00 5.97
C PRO A 29 1.45 9.45 6.84
N MET A 30 1.64 8.85 8.02
CA MET A 30 2.71 9.22 8.92
C MET A 30 4.09 8.76 8.45
N VAL A 31 4.16 7.61 7.78
CA VAL A 31 5.40 7.10 7.19
C VAL A 31 5.78 7.90 5.93
N LEU A 32 4.80 8.34 5.13
CA LEU A 32 5.05 8.96 3.81
C LEU A 32 5.07 10.50 3.77
N TRP A 33 4.37 11.20 4.68
CA TRP A 33 4.24 12.67 4.64
C TRP A 33 5.06 13.40 5.69
N ARG A 34 5.67 12.70 6.64
CA ARG A 34 6.42 13.37 7.70
C ARG A 34 7.71 13.99 7.17
N GLN A 35 7.77 15.33 7.18
CA GLN A 35 8.90 16.14 6.72
C GLN A 35 10.19 15.88 7.54
N ARG A 36 10.06 15.67 8.87
CA ARG A 36 11.18 15.34 9.77
C ARG A 36 11.29 13.85 10.04
N ARG A 37 12.35 13.23 9.51
CA ARG A 37 12.71 11.80 9.69
C ARG A 37 13.37 11.53 11.05
N GLY A 38 12.72 11.97 12.12
CA GLY A 38 13.21 11.81 13.51
C GLY A 38 12.86 10.45 14.12
N ARG A 39 13.01 10.33 15.46
CA ARG A 39 12.72 9.10 16.22
C ARG A 39 11.33 8.53 15.95
N LEU A 40 10.31 9.39 15.89
CA LEU A 40 8.93 8.99 15.62
C LEU A 40 8.74 8.41 14.20
N HIS A 41 9.47 8.89 13.19
CA HIS A 41 9.43 8.27 11.86
C HIS A 41 9.99 6.85 11.88
N LYS A 42 11.07 6.61 12.64
CA LYS A 42 11.64 5.27 12.81
C LYS A 42 10.63 4.33 13.49
N VAL A 43 10.04 4.77 14.60
CA VAL A 43 9.04 3.97 15.36
C VAL A 43 7.83 3.64 14.49
N CYS A 44 7.21 4.65 13.87
CA CYS A 44 6.07 4.41 12.97
C CYS A 44 6.46 3.56 11.75
N GLY A 45 7.67 3.73 11.22
CA GLY A 45 8.19 2.93 10.11
C GLY A 45 8.34 1.46 10.48
N TYR A 46 8.85 1.15 11.67
CA TYR A 46 8.93 -0.24 12.16
C TYR A 46 7.54 -0.85 12.33
N PHE A 47 6.61 -0.15 12.99
CA PHE A 47 5.24 -0.64 13.12
C PHE A 47 4.59 -0.89 11.76
N TRP A 48 4.74 0.05 10.82
CA TRP A 48 4.20 -0.09 9.47
C TRP A 48 4.79 -1.30 8.73
N VAL A 49 6.11 -1.49 8.78
CA VAL A 49 6.81 -2.66 8.20
C VAL A 49 6.29 -3.96 8.81
N THR A 50 6.13 -4.00 10.14
CA THR A 50 5.60 -5.18 10.85
C THR A 50 4.16 -5.47 10.43
N PHE A 51 3.27 -4.47 10.40
CA PHE A 51 1.90 -4.67 9.97
C PHE A 51 1.79 -5.10 8.51
N MET A 52 2.62 -4.54 7.62
CA MET A 52 2.68 -4.97 6.22
C MET A 52 3.17 -6.43 6.09
N ALA A 53 4.16 -6.84 6.90
CA ALA A 53 4.62 -8.22 6.92
C ALA A 53 3.54 -9.18 7.42
N VAL A 54 2.86 -8.85 8.53
CA VAL A 54 1.74 -9.66 9.06
C VAL A 54 0.60 -9.75 8.05
N THR A 55 0.26 -8.64 7.38
CA THR A 55 -0.75 -8.60 6.31
C THR A 55 -0.37 -9.54 5.17
N ALA A 56 0.87 -9.46 4.67
CA ALA A 56 1.32 -10.31 3.57
C ALA A 56 1.40 -11.80 3.97
N LEU A 57 1.88 -12.12 5.16
CA LEU A 57 2.00 -13.49 5.65
C LEU A 57 0.63 -14.14 5.88
N SER A 58 -0.29 -13.41 6.51
CA SER A 58 -1.67 -13.89 6.71
C SER A 58 -2.42 -14.10 5.39
N ALA A 59 -2.07 -13.38 4.32
CA ALA A 59 -2.68 -13.56 3.00
C ALA A 59 -2.51 -14.98 2.44
N PHE A 60 -1.41 -15.67 2.76
CA PHE A 60 -1.18 -17.07 2.35
C PHE A 60 -2.13 -18.06 3.05
N GLY A 61 -2.59 -17.73 4.26
CA GLY A 61 -3.60 -18.53 4.97
C GLY A 61 -5.03 -18.28 4.48
N ILE A 62 -5.24 -17.28 3.61
CA ILE A 62 -6.53 -16.94 3.00
C ILE A 62 -6.59 -17.59 1.61
N SER A 63 -6.59 -18.93 1.57
CA SER A 63 -6.44 -19.70 0.32
C SER A 63 -7.75 -20.03 -0.42
N ASN A 64 -8.92 -19.58 0.07
CA ASN A 64 -10.22 -20.13 -0.35
C ASN A 64 -11.26 -19.11 -0.89
N ILE A 65 -10.83 -17.97 -1.43
CA ILE A 65 -11.76 -16.88 -1.82
C ILE A 65 -12.10 -16.83 -3.32
N SER A 66 -11.39 -17.55 -4.19
CA SER A 66 -11.69 -17.55 -5.63
C SER A 66 -11.24 -18.85 -6.26
N GLY A 67 -12.17 -19.64 -6.82
CA GLY A 67 -11.95 -20.93 -7.49
C GLY A 67 -11.11 -20.85 -8.77
N THR A 68 -9.90 -20.30 -8.69
CA THR A 68 -8.92 -20.21 -9.77
C THR A 68 -7.58 -20.71 -9.25
N GLY A 69 -7.45 -22.04 -9.13
CA GLY A 69 -6.20 -22.73 -8.81
C GLY A 69 -5.57 -22.45 -7.44
N TRP A 70 -4.55 -23.22 -7.08
CA TRP A 70 -3.80 -23.07 -5.82
C TRP A 70 -3.07 -21.72 -5.66
N PHE A 71 -2.93 -20.91 -6.72
CA PHE A 71 -2.24 -19.62 -6.70
C PHE A 71 -3.08 -18.48 -7.30
N SER A 72 -3.80 -17.76 -6.45
CA SER A 72 -4.51 -16.53 -6.83
C SER A 72 -3.53 -15.36 -7.04
N PRO A 73 -3.81 -14.37 -7.92
CA PRO A 73 -3.01 -13.14 -8.06
C PRO A 73 -2.72 -12.39 -6.74
N LEU A 74 -3.57 -12.59 -5.73
CA LEU A 74 -3.36 -12.05 -4.38
C LEU A 74 -2.11 -12.64 -3.68
N HIS A 75 -1.77 -13.90 -3.95
CA HIS A 75 -0.55 -14.52 -3.41
C HIS A 75 0.70 -13.94 -4.05
N ALA A 76 0.66 -13.68 -5.37
CA ALA A 76 1.75 -12.99 -6.06
C ALA A 76 1.99 -11.58 -5.47
N LEU A 77 0.91 -10.86 -5.14
CA LEU A 77 1.00 -9.58 -4.44
C LEU A 77 1.59 -9.71 -3.03
N ALA A 78 1.25 -10.76 -2.29
CA ALA A 78 1.83 -11.02 -0.97
C ALA A 78 3.35 -11.29 -1.06
N VAL A 79 3.78 -12.13 -2.00
CA VAL A 79 5.21 -12.39 -2.26
C VAL A 79 5.93 -11.11 -2.64
N LEU A 80 5.36 -10.33 -3.58
CA LEU A 80 5.95 -9.06 -4.01
C LEU A 80 6.04 -8.05 -2.84
N THR A 81 5.07 -8.07 -1.94
CA THR A 81 5.05 -7.21 -0.74
C THR A 81 6.20 -7.56 0.21
N LEU A 82 6.38 -8.85 0.51
CA LEU A 82 7.48 -9.34 1.35
C LEU A 82 8.85 -9.06 0.72
N TRP A 83 8.99 -9.31 -0.59
CA TRP A 83 10.21 -8.99 -1.32
C TRP A 83 10.53 -7.49 -1.27
N SER A 84 9.53 -6.64 -1.45
CA SER A 84 9.68 -5.18 -1.40
C SER A 84 10.06 -4.69 0.00
N LEU A 85 9.52 -5.29 1.05
CA LEU A 85 9.91 -5.01 2.45
C LEU A 85 11.39 -5.36 2.67
N TRP A 86 11.81 -6.56 2.27
CA TRP A 86 13.20 -6.99 2.36
C TRP A 86 14.13 -6.03 1.60
N TYR A 87 13.78 -5.67 0.37
CA TYR A 87 14.55 -4.73 -0.44
C TYR A 87 14.62 -3.34 0.21
N ALA A 88 13.51 -2.82 0.74
CA ALA A 88 13.47 -1.53 1.42
C ALA A 88 14.37 -1.50 2.66
N ILE A 89 14.39 -2.58 3.45
CA ILE A 89 15.24 -2.71 4.64
C ILE A 89 16.72 -2.85 4.23
N ARG A 90 17.01 -3.62 3.18
CA ARG A 90 18.37 -3.76 2.64
C ARG A 90 18.92 -2.43 2.11
N ALA A 91 18.09 -1.64 1.42
CA ALA A 91 18.47 -0.33 0.90
C ALA A 91 18.86 0.64 2.01
N ILE A 92 18.04 0.75 3.08
CA ILE A 92 18.36 1.65 4.20
C ILE A 92 19.60 1.19 4.97
N ARG A 93 19.83 -0.11 5.13
CA ARG A 93 21.06 -0.65 5.74
C ARG A 93 22.32 -0.33 4.93
N ARG A 94 22.19 -0.17 3.62
CA ARG A 94 23.29 0.24 2.72
C ARG A 94 23.47 1.75 2.65
N GLY A 95 22.67 2.52 3.40
CA GLY A 95 22.66 3.99 3.31
C GLY A 95 21.98 4.53 2.04
N ASP A 96 21.36 3.68 1.23
CA ASP A 96 20.63 4.10 0.02
C ASP A 96 19.20 4.55 0.40
N ILE A 97 19.13 5.81 0.80
CA ILE A 97 17.90 6.46 1.25
C ILE A 97 16.89 6.62 0.11
N GLU A 98 17.35 6.84 -1.12
CA GLU A 98 16.46 7.06 -2.26
C GLU A 98 15.80 5.75 -2.70
N ALA A 99 16.57 4.66 -2.78
CA ALA A 99 16.01 3.33 -3.03
C ALA A 99 15.04 2.89 -1.92
N HIS A 100 15.38 3.13 -0.65
CA HIS A 100 14.48 2.87 0.47
C HIS A 100 13.15 3.62 0.33
N ARG A 101 13.22 4.93 0.05
CA ARG A 101 12.03 5.77 -0.11
C ARG A 101 11.18 5.34 -1.30
N LYS A 102 11.81 5.01 -2.44
CA LYS A 102 11.13 4.54 -3.64
C LYS A 102 10.43 3.20 -3.38
N ALA A 103 11.09 2.27 -2.69
CA ALA A 103 10.53 0.97 -2.32
C ALA A 103 9.31 1.11 -1.41
N LEU A 104 9.41 1.85 -0.30
CA LEU A 104 8.27 2.09 0.59
C LEU A 104 7.11 2.80 -0.10
N ARG A 105 7.41 3.74 -1.01
CA ARG A 105 6.40 4.45 -1.80
C ARG A 105 5.65 3.52 -2.76
N ASN A 106 6.39 2.64 -3.44
CA ASN A 106 5.81 1.63 -4.32
C ASN A 106 4.99 0.63 -3.51
N LEU A 107 5.46 0.26 -2.32
CA LEU A 107 4.76 -0.67 -1.44
C LEU A 107 3.46 -0.07 -0.89
N ALA A 108 3.46 1.20 -0.49
CA ALA A 108 2.25 1.86 -0.02
C ALA A 108 1.19 2.05 -1.13
N THR A 109 1.62 2.26 -2.37
CA THR A 109 0.66 2.39 -3.49
C THR A 109 0.21 1.07 -4.07
N GLY A 110 1.16 0.16 -4.32
CA GLY A 110 0.90 -1.15 -4.90
C GLY A 110 0.36 -2.14 -3.88
N GLY A 111 1.02 -2.25 -2.72
CA GLY A 111 0.72 -3.23 -1.68
C GLY A 111 -0.51 -2.91 -0.83
N LEU A 112 -0.98 -1.66 -0.81
CA LEU A 112 -2.27 -1.30 -0.18
C LEU A 112 -3.32 -0.92 -1.22
N GLY A 113 -2.96 -0.16 -2.26
CA GLY A 113 -3.92 0.30 -3.27
C GLY A 113 -4.48 -0.80 -4.17
N VAL A 114 -3.63 -1.69 -4.69
CA VAL A 114 -4.07 -2.75 -5.61
C VAL A 114 -5.01 -3.75 -4.91
N PRO A 115 -4.71 -4.25 -3.69
CA PRO A 115 -5.63 -5.11 -2.97
C PRO A 115 -6.99 -4.47 -2.72
N MET A 116 -7.04 -3.18 -2.38
CA MET A 116 -8.31 -2.47 -2.18
C MET A 116 -9.15 -2.47 -3.46
N VAL A 117 -8.55 -2.17 -4.61
CA VAL A 117 -9.24 -2.21 -5.91
C VAL A 117 -9.75 -3.63 -6.22
N LEU A 118 -8.91 -4.65 -5.99
CA LEU A 118 -9.27 -6.06 -6.27
C LEU A 118 -10.40 -6.58 -5.39
N ILE A 119 -10.58 -6.04 -4.19
CA ILE A 119 -11.66 -6.43 -3.27
C ILE A 119 -13.01 -5.88 -3.74
N PHE A 120 -13.03 -4.70 -4.37
CA PHE A 120 -14.26 -4.07 -4.89
C PHE A 120 -14.74 -4.63 -6.24
N LEU A 121 -13.90 -5.37 -6.96
CA LEU A 121 -14.25 -5.96 -8.25
C LEU A 121 -15.50 -6.86 -8.14
N PRO A 122 -16.49 -6.73 -9.05
CA PRO A 122 -17.69 -7.56 -9.05
C PRO A 122 -17.34 -9.04 -9.20
N GLY A 123 -18.07 -9.91 -8.51
CA GLY A 123 -17.80 -11.36 -8.46
C GLY A 123 -16.86 -11.78 -7.32
N ARG A 124 -16.32 -10.85 -6.51
CA ARG A 124 -15.58 -11.16 -5.28
C ARG A 124 -16.53 -11.25 -4.09
N ARG A 125 -16.27 -12.13 -3.13
CA ARG A 125 -17.10 -12.33 -1.91
C ARG A 125 -17.48 -11.03 -1.20
N PHE A 126 -16.52 -10.12 -1.01
CA PHE A 126 -16.78 -8.82 -0.37
C PHE A 126 -17.73 -7.97 -1.22
N SER A 127 -17.45 -7.84 -2.52
CA SER A 127 -18.31 -7.10 -3.45
C SER A 127 -19.72 -7.69 -3.52
N ASN A 128 -19.86 -9.01 -3.59
CA ASN A 128 -21.15 -9.69 -3.60
C ASN A 128 -21.91 -9.54 -2.27
N THR A 129 -21.23 -9.43 -1.13
CA THR A 129 -21.91 -9.30 0.18
C THR A 129 -22.45 -7.90 0.41
N PHE A 130 -21.71 -6.87 -0.02
CA PHE A 130 -22.04 -5.47 0.27
C PHE A 130 -22.64 -4.70 -0.93
N PHE A 131 -22.38 -5.15 -2.15
CA PHE A 131 -22.72 -4.45 -3.39
C PHE A 131 -23.44 -5.36 -4.40
N ALA A 132 -24.06 -6.47 -3.97
CA ALA A 132 -24.81 -7.38 -4.86
C ALA A 132 -25.84 -6.64 -5.73
N ASP A 133 -26.63 -5.77 -5.12
CA ASP A 133 -27.69 -5.02 -5.83
C ASP A 133 -27.15 -3.73 -6.49
N THR A 134 -25.91 -3.36 -6.19
CA THR A 134 -25.28 -2.10 -6.63
C THR A 134 -23.83 -2.28 -7.08
N PRO A 135 -23.55 -3.11 -8.10
CA PRO A 135 -22.19 -3.40 -8.54
C PRO A 135 -21.42 -2.15 -9.03
N TRP A 136 -22.13 -1.15 -9.53
CA TRP A 136 -21.56 0.12 -9.96
C TRP A 136 -20.96 0.93 -8.80
N LEU A 137 -21.51 0.84 -7.58
CA LEU A 137 -20.97 1.50 -6.39
C LEU A 137 -19.58 0.95 -6.05
N GLY A 138 -19.39 -0.37 -6.15
CA GLY A 138 -18.07 -1.00 -5.99
C GLY A 138 -17.06 -0.48 -7.02
N LEU A 139 -17.47 -0.35 -8.28
CA LEU A 139 -16.63 0.19 -9.36
C LEU A 139 -16.28 1.67 -9.15
N VAL A 140 -17.23 2.49 -8.66
CA VAL A 140 -16.98 3.91 -8.35
C VAL A 140 -15.97 4.04 -7.21
N LEU A 141 -16.10 3.25 -6.14
CA LEU A 141 -15.14 3.26 -5.03
C LEU A 141 -13.75 2.79 -5.47
N ALA A 142 -13.68 1.72 -6.28
CA ALA A 142 -12.42 1.28 -6.89
C ALA A 142 -11.80 2.40 -7.75
N GLY A 143 -12.62 3.08 -8.56
CA GLY A 143 -12.23 4.24 -9.35
C GLY A 143 -11.71 5.39 -8.49
N ALA A 144 -12.39 5.71 -7.39
CA ALA A 144 -11.98 6.75 -6.45
C ALA A 144 -10.63 6.44 -5.78
N VAL A 145 -10.38 5.17 -5.44
CA VAL A 145 -9.08 4.73 -4.92
C VAL A 145 -8.00 4.89 -5.99
N LEU A 146 -8.27 4.48 -7.24
CA LEU A 146 -7.33 4.65 -8.35
C LEU A 146 -7.04 6.13 -8.65
N THR A 147 -8.05 6.99 -8.67
CA THR A 147 -7.86 8.42 -8.91
C THR A 147 -7.12 9.09 -7.77
N ALA A 148 -7.39 8.73 -6.51
CA ALA A 148 -6.62 9.21 -5.37
C ALA A 148 -5.15 8.79 -5.46
N ILE A 149 -4.85 7.55 -5.84
CA ILE A 149 -3.49 7.06 -6.05
C ILE A 149 -2.80 7.78 -7.22
N ALA A 150 -3.50 7.96 -8.35
CA ALA A 150 -2.98 8.64 -9.53
C ALA A 150 -2.70 10.12 -9.24
N MET A 151 -3.68 10.83 -8.67
CA MET A 151 -3.54 12.22 -8.23
C MET A 151 -2.38 12.38 -7.25
N TRP A 152 -2.23 11.46 -6.29
CA TRP A 152 -1.10 11.47 -5.37
C TRP A 152 0.25 11.28 -6.08
N ARG A 153 0.33 10.40 -7.09
CA ARG A 153 1.54 10.24 -7.91
C ARG A 153 1.85 11.50 -8.71
N PHE A 154 0.85 12.08 -9.39
CA PHE A 154 1.03 13.27 -10.23
C PHE A 154 1.42 14.52 -9.44
N ARG A 155 0.76 14.80 -8.31
CA ARG A 155 1.07 15.95 -7.45
C ARG A 155 2.50 15.93 -6.94
N ARG A 156 3.09 14.74 -6.75
CA ARG A 156 4.46 14.58 -6.26
C ARG A 156 5.52 14.58 -7.37
N SER A 157 5.20 14.15 -8.59
CA SER A 157 6.12 14.31 -9.73
C SER A 157 6.37 15.78 -10.04
N GLY A 158 5.34 16.64 -9.93
CA GLY A 158 5.51 18.09 -10.11
C GLY A 158 6.49 18.74 -9.12
N GLN A 159 6.49 18.29 -7.86
CA GLN A 159 7.42 18.80 -6.83
C GLN A 159 8.89 18.43 -7.09
N GLN A 160 9.17 17.27 -7.70
CA GLN A 160 10.54 16.84 -7.99
C GLN A 160 11.14 17.59 -9.19
N SER A 161 10.30 17.96 -10.17
CA SER A 161 10.72 18.77 -11.32
C SER A 161 11.10 20.19 -10.90
N GLY A 162 10.34 20.81 -9.98
CA GLY A 162 10.66 22.14 -9.44
C GLY A 162 12.00 22.17 -8.71
N GLN A 163 12.25 21.21 -7.80
CA GLN A 163 13.52 21.15 -7.05
C GLN A 163 14.75 20.93 -7.94
N ARG A 164 14.62 20.20 -9.06
CA ARG A 164 15.72 20.01 -10.02
C ARG A 164 15.98 21.26 -10.87
N ALA A 165 14.94 22.03 -11.18
CA ALA A 165 15.07 23.30 -11.89
C ALA A 165 15.82 24.33 -11.03
N ASP A 166 15.46 24.46 -9.75
CA ASP A 166 16.13 25.36 -8.80
C ASP A 166 17.61 24.99 -8.63
N GLN A 167 17.93 23.70 -8.39
CA GLN A 167 19.32 23.25 -8.25
C GLN A 167 20.17 23.47 -9.53
N ARG A 168 19.56 23.40 -10.71
CA ARG A 168 20.25 23.66 -11.99
C ARG A 168 20.51 25.15 -12.19
N SER A 169 19.59 26.01 -11.77
CA SER A 169 19.77 27.47 -11.76
C SER A 169 20.91 27.86 -10.82
N ASP A 170 20.92 27.36 -9.59
CA ASP A 170 21.97 27.64 -8.60
C ASP A 170 23.36 27.20 -9.09
N ARG A 171 23.46 26.03 -9.74
CA ARG A 171 24.72 25.59 -10.35
C ARG A 171 25.17 26.46 -11.52
N GLY A 172 24.25 26.90 -12.37
CA GLY A 172 24.57 27.76 -13.51
C GLY A 172 25.17 29.10 -13.08
N GLN A 173 24.64 29.66 -11.99
CA GLN A 173 25.15 30.91 -11.40
C GLN A 173 26.53 30.73 -10.74
N ALA A 174 26.80 29.58 -10.12
CA ALA A 174 28.08 29.28 -9.50
C ALA A 174 29.23 29.07 -10.51
N THR A 175 28.93 28.77 -11.78
CA THR A 175 29.95 28.57 -12.84
C THR A 175 30.30 29.83 -13.63
N THR A 176 29.57 30.93 -13.44
CA THR A 176 29.75 32.21 -14.17
C THR A 176 30.51 33.27 -13.37
N GLN A 177 30.98 32.97 -12.16
CA GLN A 177 31.92 33.79 -11.38
C GLN A 177 33.30 33.15 -11.36
#